data_AF-A0AAD5B7K2-F1
#
_entry.id   AF-A0AAD5B7K2-F1
#
_cell.length_a   1.000
_cell.length_b   1.000
_cell.length_c   1.000
_cell.angle_alpha   90.00
_cell.angle_beta   90.00
_cell.angle_gamma   90.00
#
_symmetry.space_group_name_H-M   'P 1'
#
loop_
_entity.id
_entity.type
_entity.pdbx_description
1 polymer ?
#
loop_
_entity_poly.entity_id
_entity_poly.type
_entity_poly.pdbx_seq_one_letter_code
_entity_poly.pdbx_strand_id
1 'polypeptide(L)'
;YIKDFYNHTAVRRNGKGLSHDSITVLYSITVSIFAFGGLVGSLTVGMLVTKFGRKGTLVKSTILVFVAGGLMGFSRHLSIPEMIFIGRFITGIHSGISLSVVPMFLGEIAPKNLRGFLGLVPSIFICIGVFIAQILGLHELLGKEEHWPVFLSLVVVPTFIQLMVLPWFPESPRYLLIEKHNIHATLK
;
A
#
# COMPACT_ATOMS: atom_id res chain seq x y z
N TYR A 1 20.05 5.21 8.96
CA TYR A 1 19.68 5.99 7.76
C TYR A 1 18.45 6.87 7.91
N ILE A 2 17.22 6.35 8.10
CA ILE A 2 16.02 7.23 8.22
C ILE A 2 16.11 8.13 9.47
N LYS A 3 16.59 7.59 10.60
CA LYS A 3 16.85 8.35 11.83
C LYS A 3 17.91 9.43 11.63
N ASP A 4 18.99 9.12 10.90
CA ASP A 4 20.06 10.07 10.59
C ASP A 4 19.58 11.17 9.65
N PHE A 5 18.72 10.84 8.68
CA PHE A 5 18.07 11.82 7.81
C PHE A 5 17.20 12.81 8.59
N TYR A 6 16.46 12.34 9.60
CA TYR A 6 15.70 13.23 10.49
C TYR A 6 16.61 14.15 11.29
N ASN A 7 17.71 13.62 11.83
CA ASN A 7 18.67 14.44 12.56
C ASN A 7 19.33 15.48 11.65
N HIS A 8 19.83 15.07 10.48
CA HIS A 8 20.51 15.95 9.53
C HIS A 8 19.58 17.06 9.01
N THR A 9 18.30 16.76 8.77
CA THR A 9 17.33 17.77 8.36
C THR A 9 17.01 18.74 9.50
N ALA A 10 16.93 18.27 10.75
CA ALA A 10 16.70 19.13 11.90
C ALA A 10 17.88 20.05 12.19
N VAL A 11 19.12 19.54 12.06
CA VAL A 11 20.34 20.37 12.11
C VAL A 11 20.30 21.46 11.03
N ARG A 12 19.91 21.11 9.80
CA ARG A 12 19.82 22.06 8.68
C ARG A 12 18.73 23.13 8.87
N ARG A 13 17.60 22.80 9.49
CA ARG A 13 16.48 23.75 9.70
C ARG A 13 16.61 24.58 10.97
N ASN A 14 17.02 23.97 12.07
CA ASN A 14 16.97 24.56 13.41
C ASN A 14 18.37 24.83 14.00
N GLY A 15 19.44 24.48 13.30
CA GLY A 15 20.82 24.67 13.75
C GLY A 15 21.24 23.76 14.92
N LYS A 16 20.36 22.89 15.41
CA LYS A 16 20.60 21.96 16.52
C LYS A 16 20.15 20.55 16.16
N GLY A 17 20.95 19.57 16.56
CA GLY A 17 20.59 18.15 16.45
C GLY A 17 19.43 17.81 17.38
N LEU A 18 18.59 16.87 16.95
CA LEU A 18 17.50 16.35 17.77
C LEU A 18 18.07 15.41 18.85
N SER A 19 17.43 15.39 20.03
CA SER A 19 17.72 14.38 21.05
C SER A 19 17.41 12.97 20.51
N HIS A 20 18.16 11.97 20.97
CA HIS A 20 17.98 10.57 20.59
C HIS A 20 16.54 10.08 20.88
N ASP A 21 15.93 10.56 21.96
CA ASP A 21 14.54 10.27 22.32
C ASP A 21 13.56 10.86 21.29
N SER A 22 13.76 12.12 20.89
CA SER A 22 12.92 12.79 19.91
C SER A 22 12.99 12.12 18.53
N ILE A 23 14.18 11.70 18.10
CA ILE A 23 14.37 10.97 16.84
C ILE A 23 13.65 9.61 16.89
N THR A 24 13.71 8.93 18.03
CA THR A 24 13.03 7.65 18.24
C THR A 24 11.51 7.83 18.20
N VAL A 25 10.97 8.87 18.86
CA VAL A 25 9.55 9.20 18.81
C VAL A 25 9.08 9.51 17.38
N LEU A 26 9.82 10.35 16.64
CA LEU A 26 9.50 10.67 15.24
C LEU A 26 9.49 9.43 14.35
N TYR A 27 10.47 8.55 14.52
CA TYR A 27 10.52 7.28 13.80
C TYR A 27 9.33 6.39 14.15
N SER A 28 8.99 6.26 15.44
CA SER A 28 7.83 5.47 15.88
C SER A 28 6.52 6.03 15.31
N ILE A 29 6.33 7.35 15.29
CA ILE A 29 5.16 7.98 14.66
C ILE A 29 5.12 7.66 13.15
N THR A 30 6.26 7.69 12.47
CA THR A 30 6.37 7.36 11.04
C THR A 30 5.89 5.93 10.74
N VAL A 31 6.20 4.98 11.64
CA VAL A 31 5.77 3.58 11.49
C VAL A 31 4.28 3.43 11.87
N SER A 32 3.83 4.05 12.96
CA SER A 32 2.46 3.92 13.45
C SER A 32 1.41 4.59 12.55
N ILE A 33 1.76 5.68 11.87
CA ILE A 33 0.82 6.39 10.98
C ILE A 33 0.38 5.52 9.80
N PHE A 34 1.20 4.54 9.39
CA PHE A 34 0.81 3.56 8.38
C PHE A 34 -0.36 2.69 8.87
N ALA A 35 -0.30 2.19 10.11
CA ALA A 35 -1.38 1.41 10.70
C ALA A 35 -2.67 2.24 10.86
N PHE A 36 -2.52 3.50 11.26
CA PHE A 36 -3.64 4.44 11.33
C PHE A 36 -4.27 4.68 9.95
N GLY A 37 -3.46 4.87 8.91
CA GLY A 37 -3.94 4.95 7.52
C GLY A 37 -4.68 3.67 7.11
N GLY A 38 -4.17 2.50 7.48
CA GLY A 38 -4.82 1.20 7.25
C GLY A 38 -6.20 1.11 7.89
N LEU A 39 -6.36 1.57 9.13
CA LEU A 39 -7.66 1.63 9.80
C LEU A 39 -8.65 2.51 9.02
N VAL A 40 -8.23 3.70 8.61
CA VAL A 40 -9.08 4.62 7.81
C VAL A 40 -9.45 3.97 6.47
N GLY A 41 -8.49 3.36 5.78
CA GLY A 41 -8.72 2.65 4.52
C GLY A 41 -9.75 1.52 4.66
N SER A 42 -9.62 0.68 5.68
CA SER A 42 -10.55 -0.42 5.95
C SER A 42 -11.97 0.06 6.29
N LEU A 43 -12.13 1.18 6.98
CA LEU A 43 -13.47 1.75 7.26
C LEU A 43 -14.15 2.29 5.99
N THR A 44 -13.36 2.87 5.08
CA THR A 44 -13.91 3.45 3.83
C THR A 44 -14.23 2.41 2.75
N VAL A 45 -13.76 1.17 2.89
CA VAL A 45 -13.86 0.14 1.85
C VAL A 45 -15.30 -0.18 1.45
N GLY A 46 -16.22 -0.26 2.42
CA GLY A 46 -17.62 -0.61 2.15
C GLY A 46 -18.28 0.37 1.18
N MET A 47 -18.11 1.67 1.43
CA MET A 47 -18.64 2.73 0.56
C MET A 47 -18.00 2.71 -0.83
N LEU A 48 -16.69 2.49 -0.90
CA LEU A 48 -15.94 2.45 -2.16
C LEU A 48 -16.38 1.27 -3.04
N VAL A 49 -16.50 0.09 -2.44
CA VAL A 49 -16.87 -1.15 -3.15
C VAL A 49 -18.30 -1.11 -3.67
N THR A 50 -19.24 -0.54 -2.91
CA THR A 50 -20.62 -0.32 -3.38
C THR A 50 -20.66 0.68 -4.54
N LYS A 51 -19.91 1.78 -4.44
CA LYS A 51 -19.95 2.85 -5.45
C LYS A 51 -19.21 2.51 -6.75
N PHE A 52 -18.05 1.87 -6.67
CA PHE A 52 -17.16 1.66 -7.82
C PHE A 52 -16.97 0.19 -8.19
N GLY A 53 -17.60 -0.73 -7.47
CA GLY A 53 -17.33 -2.15 -7.57
C GLY A 53 -15.98 -2.53 -6.97
N ARG A 54 -15.71 -3.84 -6.92
CA ARG A 54 -14.49 -4.39 -6.30
C ARG A 54 -13.26 -4.06 -7.15
N LYS A 55 -13.30 -4.40 -8.44
CA LYS A 55 -12.24 -4.11 -9.41
C LYS A 55 -11.99 -2.61 -9.54
N GLY A 56 -13.04 -1.80 -9.67
CA GLY A 56 -12.91 -0.33 -9.79
C GLY A 56 -12.32 0.32 -8.54
N THR A 57 -12.64 -0.19 -7.35
CA THR A 57 -12.01 0.27 -6.10
C THR A 57 -10.51 -0.03 -6.08
N LEU A 58 -10.09 -1.23 -6.50
CA LEU A 58 -8.67 -1.59 -6.58
C LEU A 58 -7.91 -0.73 -7.59
N VAL A 59 -8.49 -0.47 -8.77
CA VAL A 59 -7.85 0.41 -9.77
C VAL A 59 -7.69 1.82 -9.20
N LYS A 60 -8.76 2.40 -8.65
CA LYS A 60 -8.71 3.77 -8.13
C LYS A 60 -7.78 3.91 -6.93
N SER A 61 -7.69 2.90 -6.08
CA SER A 61 -6.79 2.93 -4.94
C SER A 61 -5.32 2.93 -5.37
N THR A 62 -4.96 2.42 -6.56
CA THR A 62 -3.55 2.47 -7.05
C THR A 62 -3.03 3.89 -7.21
N ILE A 63 -3.88 4.88 -7.50
CA ILE A 63 -3.51 6.30 -7.61
C ILE A 63 -2.88 6.78 -6.30
N LEU A 64 -3.40 6.31 -5.15
CA LEU A 64 -2.85 6.62 -3.83
C LEU A 64 -1.40 6.12 -3.70
N VAL A 65 -1.08 4.95 -4.25
CA VAL A 65 0.28 4.40 -4.19
C VAL A 65 1.23 5.18 -5.10
N PHE A 66 0.81 5.60 -6.28
CA PHE A 66 1.65 6.44 -7.15
C PHE A 66 1.97 7.78 -6.49
N VAL A 67 0.98 8.43 -5.88
CA VAL A 67 1.17 9.68 -5.12
C VAL A 67 2.10 9.43 -3.94
N ALA A 68 1.86 8.38 -3.15
CA ALA A 68 2.67 8.09 -1.98
C ALA A 68 4.11 7.68 -2.33
N GLY A 69 4.29 6.88 -3.38
CA GLY A 69 5.60 6.49 -3.90
C GLY A 69 6.39 7.69 -4.42
N GLY A 70 5.73 8.60 -5.14
CA GLY A 70 6.34 9.88 -5.52
C GLY A 70 6.77 10.70 -4.30
N LEU A 71 5.88 10.87 -3.31
CA LEU A 71 6.18 11.60 -2.08
C LEU A 71 7.37 10.98 -1.31
N MET A 72 7.41 9.66 -1.17
CA MET A 72 8.49 8.98 -0.45
C MET A 72 9.81 9.02 -1.23
N GLY A 73 9.77 8.87 -2.56
CA GLY A 73 10.96 8.86 -3.42
C GLY A 73 11.63 10.23 -3.55
N PHE A 74 10.84 11.30 -3.67
CA PHE A 74 11.35 12.67 -3.75
C PHE A 74 11.70 13.28 -2.38
N SER A 75 11.36 12.62 -1.27
CA SER A 75 11.57 13.16 0.10
C SER A 75 13.02 13.51 0.40
N ARG A 76 13.99 12.71 -0.10
CA ARG A 76 15.43 13.00 0.05
C ARG A 76 15.87 14.20 -0.77
N HIS A 77 15.41 14.30 -2.02
CA HIS A 77 15.82 15.36 -2.94
C HIS A 77 15.36 16.74 -2.42
N LEU A 78 14.16 16.79 -1.85
CA LEU A 78 13.60 18.01 -1.27
C LEU A 78 14.05 18.25 0.18
N SER A 79 14.62 17.24 0.86
CA SER A 79 14.99 17.29 2.29
C SER A 79 13.80 17.67 3.19
N ILE A 80 12.63 17.10 2.90
CA ILE A 80 11.37 17.35 3.61
C ILE A 80 10.90 16.04 4.26
N PRO A 81 11.16 15.82 5.56
CA PRO A 81 10.77 14.60 6.27
C PRO A 81 9.25 14.42 6.36
N GLU A 82 8.49 15.53 6.30
CA GLU A 82 7.03 15.53 6.31
C GLU A 82 6.43 14.69 5.17
N MET A 83 7.10 14.64 4.01
CA MET A 83 6.66 13.84 2.86
C MET A 83 6.64 12.35 3.15
N ILE A 84 7.51 11.86 4.04
CA ILE A 84 7.56 10.46 4.46
C ILE A 84 6.32 10.14 5.31
N PHE A 85 5.95 11.02 6.24
CA PHE A 85 4.76 10.83 7.07
C PHE A 85 3.49 10.76 6.22
N ILE A 86 3.34 11.70 5.28
CA ILE A 86 2.20 11.75 4.37
C ILE A 86 2.19 10.52 3.45
N GLY A 87 3.33 10.15 2.87
CA GLY A 87 3.45 8.97 2.04
C GLY A 87 3.11 7.67 2.79
N ARG A 88 3.55 7.53 4.05
CA ARG A 88 3.22 6.38 4.91
C ARG A 88 1.74 6.32 5.26
N PHE A 89 1.11 7.46 5.53
CA PHE A 89 -0.32 7.52 5.78
C PHE A 89 -1.13 7.09 4.54
N ILE A 90 -0.80 7.63 3.36
CA ILE A 90 -1.50 7.32 2.10
C ILE A 90 -1.30 5.86 1.68
N THR A 91 -0.06 5.33 1.79
CA THR A 91 0.19 3.89 1.56
C THR A 91 -0.56 3.02 2.56
N GLY A 92 -0.70 3.46 3.81
CA GLY A 92 -1.55 2.82 4.82
C GLY A 92 -3.00 2.71 4.36
N ILE A 93 -3.61 3.81 3.91
CA ILE A 93 -4.98 3.84 3.38
C ILE A 93 -5.15 2.84 2.23
N HIS A 94 -4.24 2.87 1.26
CA HIS A 94 -4.27 1.91 0.15
C HIS A 94 -4.19 0.47 0.66
N SER A 95 -3.27 0.18 1.58
CA SER A 95 -3.09 -1.16 2.15
C SER A 95 -4.35 -1.68 2.83
N GLY A 96 -5.02 -0.84 3.64
CA GLY A 96 -6.28 -1.20 4.31
C GLY A 96 -7.41 -1.51 3.32
N ILE A 97 -7.54 -0.70 2.27
CA ILE A 97 -8.51 -0.94 1.17
C ILE A 97 -8.18 -2.27 0.49
N SER A 98 -6.94 -2.45 0.03
CA SER A 98 -6.53 -3.65 -0.72
C SER A 98 -6.67 -4.93 0.10
N LEU A 99 -6.29 -4.90 1.38
CA LEU A 99 -6.43 -6.05 2.29
C LEU A 99 -7.90 -6.48 2.48
N SER A 100 -8.83 -5.55 2.36
CA SER A 100 -10.27 -5.83 2.47
C SER A 100 -10.90 -6.25 1.14
N VAL A 101 -10.54 -5.60 0.02
CA VAL A 101 -11.15 -5.85 -1.29
C VAL A 101 -10.63 -7.14 -1.95
N VAL A 102 -9.34 -7.46 -1.81
CA VAL A 102 -8.74 -8.65 -2.45
C VAL A 102 -9.40 -9.96 -2.01
N PRO A 103 -9.53 -10.29 -0.70
CA PRO A 103 -10.19 -11.51 -0.28
C PRO A 103 -11.69 -11.52 -0.61
N MET A 104 -12.35 -10.35 -0.61
CA MET A 104 -13.73 -10.23 -1.05
C MET A 104 -13.89 -10.59 -2.53
N PHE A 105 -13.02 -10.05 -3.38
CA PHE A 105 -13.02 -10.33 -4.82
C PHE A 105 -12.74 -11.81 -5.10
N LEU A 106 -11.70 -12.38 -4.48
CA LEU A 106 -11.37 -13.81 -4.60
C LEU A 106 -12.52 -14.70 -4.12
N GLY A 107 -13.14 -14.35 -2.99
CA GLY A 107 -14.27 -15.10 -2.43
C GLY A 107 -15.55 -15.04 -3.28
N GLU A 108 -15.70 -14.03 -4.15
CA GLU A 108 -16.82 -13.89 -5.07
C GLU A 108 -16.59 -14.62 -6.41
N ILE A 109 -15.35 -14.73 -6.88
CA ILE A 109 -15.01 -15.46 -8.12
C ILE A 109 -14.69 -16.95 -7.88
N ALA A 110 -14.43 -17.35 -6.64
CA ALA A 110 -14.01 -18.71 -6.30
C ALA A 110 -15.12 -19.75 -6.54
N PRO A 111 -14.83 -20.90 -7.20
CA PRO A 111 -15.75 -22.03 -7.24
C PRO A 111 -15.93 -22.62 -5.84
N LYS A 112 -17.12 -23.15 -5.54
CA LYS A 112 -17.50 -23.64 -4.20
C LYS A 112 -16.46 -24.57 -3.56
N ASN A 113 -15.81 -25.40 -4.37
CA ASN A 113 -14.86 -26.42 -3.92
C ASN A 113 -13.48 -25.85 -3.54
N LEU A 114 -13.09 -24.68 -4.08
CA LEU A 114 -11.77 -24.05 -3.87
C LEU A 114 -11.83 -22.75 -3.06
N ARG A 115 -13.02 -22.35 -2.60
CA ARG A 115 -13.23 -21.08 -1.89
C ARG A 115 -12.38 -20.94 -0.63
N GLY A 116 -12.18 -22.03 0.12
CA GLY A 116 -11.30 -22.05 1.28
C GLY A 116 -9.83 -21.78 0.92
N PHE A 117 -9.32 -22.46 -0.11
CA PHE A 117 -7.94 -22.28 -0.58
C PHE A 117 -7.70 -20.86 -1.13
N LEU A 118 -8.61 -20.36 -1.99
CA LEU A 118 -8.51 -19.01 -2.56
C LEU A 118 -8.61 -17.91 -1.50
N GLY A 119 -9.24 -18.17 -0.35
CA GLY A 119 -9.23 -17.26 0.80
C GLY A 119 -7.87 -17.16 1.50
N LEU A 120 -7.03 -18.18 1.42
CA LEU A 120 -5.70 -18.21 2.04
C LEU A 120 -4.61 -17.58 1.15
N VAL A 121 -4.83 -17.56 -0.17
CA VAL A 121 -3.87 -17.04 -1.15
C VAL A 121 -3.38 -15.62 -0.82
N PRO A 122 -4.24 -14.63 -0.48
CA PRO A 122 -3.78 -13.28 -0.13
C PRO A 122 -2.80 -13.26 1.03
N SER A 123 -3.07 -14.05 2.08
CA SER A 123 -2.20 -14.15 3.25
C SER A 123 -0.83 -14.72 2.90
N ILE A 124 -0.78 -15.73 2.03
CA ILE A 124 0.48 -16.30 1.54
C ILE A 124 1.29 -15.24 0.77
N PHE A 125 0.63 -14.48 -0.13
CA PHE A 125 1.29 -13.41 -0.87
C PHE A 125 1.77 -12.26 0.02
N ILE A 126 1.04 -11.93 1.09
CA ILE A 126 1.50 -10.97 2.10
C ILE A 126 2.78 -11.46 2.77
N CYS A 127 2.83 -12.72 3.21
CA CYS A 127 4.04 -13.30 3.82
C CYS A 127 5.23 -13.27 2.86
N ILE A 128 5.02 -13.65 1.59
CA ILE A 128 6.07 -13.60 0.56
C ILE A 128 6.53 -12.15 0.34
N GLY A 129 5.61 -11.19 0.27
CA GLY A 129 5.92 -9.78 0.11
C GLY A 129 6.75 -9.23 1.28
N VAL A 130 6.39 -9.57 2.52
CA VAL A 130 7.17 -9.21 3.71
C VAL A 130 8.56 -9.84 3.67
N PHE A 131 8.67 -11.10 3.28
CA PHE A 131 9.95 -11.79 3.14
C PHE A 131 10.86 -11.15 2.09
N ILE A 132 10.33 -10.84 0.90
CA ILE A 132 11.06 -10.12 -0.15
C ILE A 132 11.48 -8.73 0.34
N ALA A 133 10.61 -8.01 1.04
CA ALA A 133 10.94 -6.71 1.60
C ALA A 133 12.07 -6.79 2.64
N GLN A 134 12.11 -7.83 3.47
CA GLN A 134 13.22 -8.08 4.40
C GLN A 134 14.53 -8.36 3.67
N ILE A 135 14.51 -9.17 2.60
CA ILE A 135 15.69 -9.45 1.77
C ILE A 135 16.20 -8.18 1.11
N LEU A 136 15.33 -7.43 0.44
CA LEU A 136 15.69 -6.19 -0.24
C LEU A 136 16.16 -5.10 0.73
N GLY A 137 15.70 -5.16 1.98
CA GLY A 137 16.12 -4.27 3.07
C GLY A 137 17.51 -4.56 3.65
N LEU A 138 18.19 -5.64 3.23
CA LEU A 138 19.58 -5.88 3.64
C LEU A 138 20.50 -4.76 3.17
N HIS A 139 21.53 -4.49 3.97
CA HIS A 139 22.56 -3.48 3.71
C HIS A 139 23.26 -3.69 2.35
N GLU A 140 23.44 -4.94 1.92
CA GLU A 140 24.10 -5.29 0.66
C GLU A 140 23.25 -4.98 -0.60
N LEU A 141 21.93 -4.82 -0.47
CA LEU A 141 21.00 -4.60 -1.58
C LEU A 141 20.54 -3.14 -1.65
N LEU A 142 19.36 -2.83 -1.12
CA LEU A 142 18.79 -1.48 -1.10
C LEU A 142 18.85 -0.81 0.27
N GLY A 143 19.39 -1.49 1.28
CA GLY A 143 19.59 -0.95 2.63
C GLY A 143 20.69 0.10 2.75
N LYS A 144 21.38 0.47 1.66
CA LYS A 144 22.43 1.51 1.68
C LYS A 144 21.87 2.90 1.95
N GLU A 145 22.71 3.74 2.54
CA GLU A 145 22.36 5.11 2.91
C GLU A 145 21.80 5.93 1.75
N GLU A 146 22.17 5.64 0.50
CA GLU A 146 21.73 6.38 -0.69
C GLU A 146 20.35 5.94 -1.24
N HIS A 147 19.98 4.66 -1.09
CA HIS A 147 18.85 4.06 -1.81
C HIS A 147 17.60 3.81 -0.96
N TRP A 148 17.62 4.10 0.34
CA TRP A 148 16.43 3.90 1.20
C TRP A 148 15.13 4.60 0.72
N PRO A 149 15.13 5.79 0.08
CA PRO A 149 13.88 6.37 -0.45
C PRO A 149 13.37 5.61 -1.68
N VAL A 150 14.30 5.07 -2.49
CA VAL A 150 13.98 4.22 -3.64
C VAL A 150 13.39 2.90 -3.15
N PHE A 151 13.93 2.32 -2.07
CA PHE A 151 13.36 1.15 -1.41
C PHE A 151 11.92 1.37 -0.96
N LEU A 152 11.60 2.52 -0.35
CA LEU A 152 10.23 2.86 0.03
C LEU A 152 9.31 3.08 -1.17
N SER A 153 9.86 3.58 -2.28
CA SER A 153 9.12 3.82 -3.52
C SER A 153 8.93 2.55 -4.36
N LEU A 154 9.64 1.47 -4.03
CA LEU A 154 9.59 0.21 -4.76
C LEU A 154 8.19 -0.40 -4.77
N VAL A 155 7.33 -0.06 -3.80
CA VAL A 155 5.92 -0.45 -3.75
C VAL A 155 5.14 -0.05 -5.00
N VAL A 156 5.59 0.95 -5.76
CA VAL A 156 5.00 1.36 -7.03
C VAL A 156 5.12 0.27 -8.11
N VAL A 157 6.21 -0.52 -8.10
CA VAL A 157 6.46 -1.57 -9.09
C VAL A 157 5.39 -2.68 -9.04
N PRO A 158 5.13 -3.36 -7.91
CA PRO A 158 4.07 -4.36 -7.84
C PRO A 158 2.68 -3.74 -8.08
N THR A 159 2.44 -2.49 -7.68
CA THR A 159 1.18 -1.81 -7.99
C THR A 159 0.99 -1.55 -9.49
N PHE A 160 2.06 -1.21 -10.21
CA PHE A 160 2.01 -1.06 -11.66
C PHE A 160 1.75 -2.40 -12.36
N ILE A 161 2.40 -3.48 -11.90
CA ILE A 161 2.13 -4.84 -12.39
C ILE A 161 0.66 -5.21 -12.14
N GLN A 162 0.15 -4.94 -10.93
CA GLN A 162 -1.27 -5.15 -10.60
C GLN A 162 -2.18 -4.37 -11.55
N LEU A 163 -1.87 -3.11 -11.86
CA LEU A 163 -2.65 -2.29 -12.79
C LEU A 163 -2.67 -2.85 -14.21
N MET A 164 -1.57 -3.43 -14.67
CA MET A 164 -1.47 -4.08 -15.99
C MET A 164 -2.23 -5.41 -16.03
N VAL A 165 -2.22 -6.17 -14.95
CA VAL A 165 -2.87 -7.49 -14.86
C VAL A 165 -4.38 -7.36 -14.66
N LEU A 166 -4.85 -6.35 -13.92
CA LEU A 166 -6.26 -6.20 -13.56
C LEU A 166 -7.24 -6.15 -14.76
N PRO A 167 -6.94 -5.48 -15.89
CA PRO A 167 -7.79 -5.47 -17.08
C PRO A 167 -8.17 -6.86 -17.58
N TRP A 168 -7.25 -7.84 -17.51
CA TRP A 168 -7.48 -9.22 -17.94
C TRP A 168 -8.38 -10.03 -16.99
N PHE A 169 -8.58 -9.58 -15.74
CA PHE A 169 -9.48 -10.26 -14.80
C PHE A 169 -10.95 -9.85 -15.05
N PRO A 170 -11.90 -10.81 -15.10
CA PRO A 170 -13.31 -10.49 -15.21
C PRO A 170 -13.78 -9.67 -14.02
N GLU A 171 -14.76 -8.78 -14.23
CA GLU A 171 -15.41 -8.08 -13.11
C GLU A 171 -16.12 -9.09 -12.21
N SER A 172 -16.25 -8.78 -10.91
CA SER A 172 -16.94 -9.68 -9.98
C SER A 172 -18.35 -9.99 -10.49
N PRO A 173 -18.68 -11.26 -10.77
CA PRO A 173 -19.99 -11.66 -11.27
C PRO A 173 -21.12 -11.20 -10.35
N ARG A 174 -20.85 -11.13 -9.04
CA ARG A 174 -21.82 -10.71 -8.01
C ARG A 174 -22.12 -9.21 -8.06
N TYR A 175 -21.14 -8.36 -8.39
CA TYR A 175 -21.36 -6.92 -8.62
C TYR A 175 -22.22 -6.68 -9.88
N LEU A 176 -21.94 -7.44 -10.95
CA LEU A 176 -22.70 -7.38 -12.20
C LEU A 176 -24.17 -7.83 -12.02
N LEU A 177 -24.40 -8.87 -11.20
CA LEU A 177 -25.73 -9.44 -10.94
C LEU A 177 -26.55 -8.60 -9.95
N ILE A 178 -25.98 -8.21 -8.80
CA ILE A 178 -26.74 -7.58 -7.69
C ILE A 178 -26.83 -6.06 -7.87
N GLU A 179 -25.75 -5.41 -8.30
CA GLU A 179 -25.67 -3.94 -8.35
C GLU A 179 -25.96 -3.38 -9.74
N LYS A 180 -25.57 -4.08 -10.81
CA LYS A 180 -25.84 -3.68 -12.21
C LYS A 180 -27.07 -4.34 -12.84
N HIS A 181 -27.74 -5.28 -12.16
CA HIS A 181 -28.92 -6.02 -12.67
C HIS A 181 -28.71 -6.66 -14.06
N ASN A 182 -27.46 -6.98 -14.44
CA ASN A 182 -27.14 -7.37 -15.81
C ASN A 182 -26.80 -8.86 -15.90
N ILE A 183 -27.84 -9.68 -16.06
CA ILE A 183 -27.82 -11.15 -16.05
C ILE A 183 -26.99 -11.73 -17.22
N HIS A 184 -26.81 -10.97 -18.31
CA HIS A 184 -26.06 -11.45 -19.47
C HIS A 184 -24.54 -11.49 -19.29
N ALA A 185 -23.97 -10.67 -18.40
CA ALA A 185 -22.52 -10.63 -18.14
C ALA A 185 -22.05 -11.76 -17.21
N THR A 186 -22.98 -12.45 -16.52
CA THR A 186 -22.68 -13.54 -15.59
C THR A 186 -22.59 -14.92 -16.24
N LEU A 187 -22.92 -15.02 -17.54
CA LEU A 187 -22.92 -16.28 -18.31
C LEU A 187 -21.74 -16.39 -19.30
N LYS A 188 -20.83 -15.42 -19.32
CA LYS A 188 -19.58 -15.43 -20.11
C LYS A 188 -18.38 -15.63 -19.19
#